data_AF-A0A1H6CLQ3-F1
#
_entry.id   AF-A0A1H6CLQ3-F1
#
_cell.length_a   1.000
_cell.length_b   1.000
_cell.length_c   1.000
_cell.angle_alpha   90.00
_cell.angle_beta   90.00
_cell.angle_gamma   90.00
#
_symmetry.space_group_name_H-M   'P 1'
#
loop_
_entity.id
_entity.type
_entity.pdbx_description
1 polymer ?
#
loop_
_entity_poly.entity_id
_entity_poly.type
_entity_poly.pdbx_seq_one_letter_code
_entity_poly.pdbx_strand_id
1 'polypeptide(L)'
;MLVLDLAGVGDRQQFMDRVSADLRLPGWFGRNWDALADCLTDLSWWPVEPGGRRLHVRNWQGFAAELPREWRIVKDILRDAELFWRHTDSELTVVVEGDGPAADLGDGPGPDAGPGGGTTTP
;
A
#
# COMPACT_ATOMS: atom_id res chain seq x y z
N MET A 1 4.24 6.22 -12.81
CA MET A 1 4.82 6.36 -11.44
C MET A 1 3.91 7.27 -10.64
N LEU A 2 3.58 6.89 -9.41
CA LEU A 2 2.81 7.71 -8.47
C LEU A 2 3.71 8.10 -7.29
N VAL A 3 3.46 9.29 -6.73
CA VAL A 3 4.20 9.79 -5.57
C VAL A 3 3.18 10.08 -4.48
N LEU A 4 3.33 9.44 -3.32
CA LEU A 4 2.57 9.68 -2.12
C LEU A 4 3.41 10.52 -1.16
N ASP A 5 2.98 11.74 -0.90
CA ASP A 5 3.72 12.65 -0.02
C ASP A 5 2.99 12.83 1.31
N LEU A 6 3.59 12.29 2.39
CA LEU A 6 2.99 12.28 3.73
C LEU A 6 3.40 13.49 4.59
N ALA A 7 3.85 14.58 3.96
CA ALA A 7 4.25 15.78 4.68
C ALA A 7 3.06 16.39 5.43
N GLY A 8 3.21 16.56 6.75
CA GLY A 8 2.17 17.16 7.61
C GLY A 8 0.97 16.26 7.89
N VAL A 9 1.03 14.97 7.54
CA VAL A 9 -0.02 14.00 7.85
C VAL A 9 0.11 13.55 9.31
N GLY A 10 -0.78 14.06 10.17
CA GLY A 10 -0.81 13.70 11.60
C GLY A 10 -1.89 12.68 11.99
N ASP A 11 -2.80 12.34 11.07
CA ASP A 11 -3.94 11.47 11.36
C ASP A 11 -4.23 10.48 10.24
N ARG A 12 -4.85 9.34 10.60
CA ARG A 12 -5.39 8.37 9.65
C ARG A 12 -6.27 9.02 8.58
N GLN A 13 -7.13 9.97 8.97
CA GLN A 13 -8.07 10.59 8.04
C GLN A 13 -7.35 11.47 7.01
N GLN A 14 -6.32 12.22 7.45
CA GLN A 14 -5.45 13.01 6.58
C GLN A 14 -4.63 12.12 5.65
N PHE A 15 -4.13 10.99 6.16
CA PHE A 15 -3.43 9.99 5.35
C PHE A 15 -4.32 9.47 4.21
N MET A 16 -5.55 9.08 4.53
CA MET A 16 -6.50 8.56 3.54
C MET A 16 -6.87 9.61 2.48
N ASP A 17 -7.04 10.87 2.89
CA ASP A 17 -7.31 11.98 1.97
C ASP A 17 -6.12 12.19 1.02
N ARG A 18 -4.90 12.20 1.57
CA ARG A 18 -3.67 12.37 0.82
C ARG A 18 -3.44 11.23 -0.17
N VAL A 19 -3.64 9.98 0.26
CA VAL A 19 -3.62 8.79 -0.61
C VAL A 19 -4.61 8.94 -1.75
N SER A 20 -5.85 9.30 -1.45
CA SER A 20 -6.89 9.46 -2.48
C SER A 20 -6.49 10.51 -3.51
N ALA A 21 -5.92 11.62 -3.05
CA ALA A 21 -5.50 12.73 -3.89
C ALA A 21 -4.26 12.41 -4.75
N ASP A 22 -3.19 11.87 -4.14
CA ASP A 22 -1.92 11.57 -4.82
C ASP A 22 -2.04 10.38 -5.76
N LEU A 23 -2.68 9.29 -5.32
CA LEU A 23 -2.90 8.11 -6.16
C LEU A 23 -4.10 8.29 -7.11
N ARG A 24 -4.86 9.39 -6.97
CA ARG A 24 -6.06 9.68 -7.77
C ARG A 24 -7.05 8.52 -7.74
N LEU A 25 -7.27 7.99 -6.53
CA LEU A 25 -8.13 6.83 -6.34
C LEU A 25 -9.57 7.12 -6.80
N PRO A 26 -10.25 6.11 -7.33
CA PRO A 26 -11.65 6.24 -7.72
C PRO A 26 -12.56 6.53 -6.52
N GLY A 27 -13.70 7.17 -6.78
CA GLY A 27 -14.63 7.65 -5.74
C GLY A 27 -15.29 6.58 -4.88
N TRP A 28 -15.08 5.29 -5.17
CA TRP A 28 -15.50 4.17 -4.32
C TRP A 28 -14.53 3.90 -3.17
N PHE A 29 -13.39 4.60 -3.11
CA PHE A 29 -12.41 4.43 -2.04
C PHE A 29 -13.02 4.71 -0.66
N GLY A 30 -13.11 3.66 0.16
CA GLY A 30 -13.76 3.70 1.48
C GLY A 30 -12.99 4.42 2.59
N ARG A 31 -11.82 5.01 2.32
CA ARG A 31 -10.98 5.75 3.29
C ARG A 31 -10.65 4.92 4.54
N ASN A 32 -10.39 3.63 4.35
CA ASN A 32 -10.02 2.66 5.39
C ASN A 32 -8.80 1.82 4.97
N TRP A 33 -8.15 1.14 5.92
CA TRP A 33 -6.98 0.31 5.65
C TRP A 33 -7.28 -0.85 4.70
N ASP A 34 -8.42 -1.50 4.88
CA ASP A 34 -8.90 -2.57 4.02
C ASP A 34 -9.13 -2.06 2.58
N ALA A 35 -9.79 -0.91 2.43
CA ALA A 35 -9.99 -0.28 1.13
C ALA A 35 -8.67 0.14 0.46
N LEU A 36 -7.64 0.50 1.24
CA LEU A 36 -6.30 0.78 0.73
C LEU A 36 -5.65 -0.51 0.22
N ALA A 37 -5.74 -1.60 0.97
CA ALA A 37 -5.22 -2.90 0.55
C ALA A 37 -5.90 -3.33 -0.75
N ASP A 38 -7.23 -3.25 -0.81
CA ASP A 38 -8.03 -3.58 -2.01
C ASP A 38 -7.63 -2.69 -3.20
N CYS A 39 -7.44 -1.38 -3.01
CA CYS A 39 -6.96 -0.50 -4.08
C CYS A 39 -5.53 -0.83 -4.55
N LEU A 40 -4.69 -1.38 -3.69
CA LEU A 40 -3.30 -1.72 -4.01
C LEU A 40 -3.18 -3.13 -4.61
N THR A 41 -4.10 -4.04 -4.32
CA THR A 41 -4.21 -5.37 -4.94
C THR A 41 -5.08 -5.35 -6.20
N ASP A 42 -5.99 -4.38 -6.34
CA ASP A 42 -6.73 -4.04 -7.56
C ASP A 42 -6.24 -2.72 -8.15
N LEU A 43 -5.16 -2.81 -8.93
CA LEU A 43 -4.57 -1.68 -9.66
C LEU A 43 -5.25 -1.46 -11.02
N SER A 44 -6.51 -1.89 -11.18
CA SER A 44 -7.27 -1.75 -12.43
C SER A 44 -7.48 -0.29 -12.83
N TRP A 45 -7.45 0.62 -11.87
CA TRP A 45 -7.50 2.08 -12.07
C TRP A 45 -6.14 2.69 -12.47
N TRP A 46 -5.03 1.97 -12.29
CA TRP A 46 -3.69 2.41 -12.63
C TRP A 46 -3.17 1.70 -13.89
N PRO A 47 -3.08 2.39 -15.05
CA PRO A 47 -2.53 1.79 -16.27
C PRO A 47 -1.10 1.30 -16.06
N VAL A 48 -0.81 0.10 -16.55
CA VAL A 48 0.55 -0.46 -16.54
C VAL A 48 1.41 0.29 -17.55
N GLU A 49 2.55 0.79 -17.09
CA GLU A 49 3.55 1.44 -17.94
C GLU A 49 4.59 0.38 -18.37
N PRO A 50 5.30 0.57 -19.50
CA PRO A 50 6.31 -0.39 -19.99
C PRO A 50 7.51 -0.63 -19.05
N GLY A 51 7.56 0.06 -17.90
CA GLY A 51 8.55 -0.12 -16.84
C GLY A 51 7.97 -0.51 -15.48
N GLY A 52 6.74 -1.06 -15.48
CA GLY A 52 6.01 -1.48 -14.28
C GLY A 52 5.34 -0.31 -13.53
N ARG A 53 4.66 -0.65 -12.44
CA ARG A 53 4.00 0.32 -11.57
C ARG A 53 4.94 0.67 -10.42
N ARG A 54 5.27 1.96 -10.24
CA ARG A 54 6.14 2.42 -9.13
C ARG A 54 5.45 3.44 -8.25
N LEU A 55 5.39 3.15 -6.96
CA LEU A 55 4.82 4.01 -5.93
C LEU A 55 5.96 4.55 -5.06
N HIS A 56 6.15 5.87 -5.06
CA HIS A 56 7.15 6.54 -4.22
C HIS A 56 6.50 7.16 -2.99
N VAL A 57 6.88 6.74 -1.79
CA VAL A 57 6.37 7.31 -0.54
C VAL A 57 7.41 8.25 0.05
N ARG A 58 7.04 9.52 0.29
CA ARG A 58 7.93 10.58 0.79
C ARG A 58 7.41 11.17 2.09
N ASN A 59 8.31 11.79 2.86
CA ASN A 59 7.97 12.54 4.09
C ASN A 59 7.17 11.72 5.13
N TRP A 60 7.34 10.40 5.13
CA TRP A 60 6.64 9.48 6.03
C TRP A 60 7.13 9.54 7.49
N GLN A 61 8.30 10.15 7.73
CA GLN A 61 8.95 10.21 9.04
C GLN A 61 8.09 10.93 10.09
N GLY A 62 7.41 12.02 9.71
CA GLY A 62 6.50 12.74 10.59
C GLY A 62 5.31 11.88 11.01
N PHE A 63 4.65 11.27 10.03
CA PHE A 63 3.55 10.34 10.26
C PHE A 63 3.94 9.14 11.13
N ALA A 64 5.10 8.53 10.88
CA ALA A 64 5.58 7.40 11.68
C ALA A 64 5.96 7.78 13.12
N ALA A 65 6.37 9.03 13.34
CA ALA A 65 6.65 9.55 14.69
C ALA A 65 5.36 9.82 15.47
N GLU A 66 4.33 10.35 14.82
CA GLU A 66 3.04 10.62 15.45
C GLU A 66 2.20 9.35 15.64
N LEU A 67 2.18 8.49 14.62
CA LEU A 67 1.31 7.31 14.50
C LEU A 67 2.11 6.04 14.13
N PRO A 68 2.94 5.51 15.04
CA PRO A 68 3.79 4.36 14.77
C PRO A 68 3.02 3.04 14.63
N ARG A 69 1.77 2.94 15.11
CA ARG A 69 0.94 1.74 14.93
C ARG A 69 0.34 1.72 13.54
N GLU A 70 -0.22 2.83 13.11
CA GLU A 70 -0.83 3.02 11.79
C GLU A 70 0.23 2.87 10.70
N TRP A 71 1.44 3.43 10.91
CA TRP A 71 2.55 3.24 9.98
C TRP A 71 2.95 1.77 9.82
N ARG A 72 2.90 0.95 10.88
CA ARG A 72 3.14 -0.50 10.76
C ARG A 72 2.11 -1.16 9.85
N ILE A 73 0.83 -0.81 10.02
CA ILE A 73 -0.28 -1.34 9.19
C ILE A 73 -0.08 -0.94 7.72
N VAL A 74 0.23 0.33 7.46
CA VAL A 74 0.51 0.83 6.09
C VAL A 74 1.67 0.07 5.45
N LYS A 75 2.78 -0.11 6.18
CA LYS A 75 3.92 -0.87 5.66
C LYS A 75 3.56 -2.31 5.34
N ASP A 76 2.77 -2.95 6.19
CA ASP A 76 2.34 -4.33 6.00
C ASP A 76 1.50 -4.47 4.72
N ILE A 77 0.52 -3.58 4.55
CA ILE A 77 -0.32 -3.50 3.34
C ILE A 77 0.51 -3.24 2.08
N LEU A 78 1.44 -2.28 2.12
CA LEU A 78 2.31 -1.96 0.98
C LEU A 78 3.19 -3.16 0.61
N ARG A 79 3.72 -3.88 1.61
CA ARG A 79 4.54 -5.07 1.40
C ARG A 79 3.72 -6.21 0.79
N ASP A 80 2.54 -6.46 1.33
CA ASP A 80 1.65 -7.51 0.84
C ASP A 80 1.24 -7.26 -0.62
N ALA A 81 0.89 -6.02 -0.95
CA ALA A 81 0.61 -5.61 -2.33
C ALA A 81 1.82 -5.79 -3.25
N GLU A 82 3.04 -5.38 -2.85
CA GLU A 82 4.25 -5.62 -3.66
C GLU A 82 4.44 -7.12 -3.92
N LEU A 83 4.31 -7.96 -2.90
CA LEU A 83 4.47 -9.41 -3.03
C LEU A 83 3.41 -10.02 -3.95
N PHE A 84 2.16 -9.55 -3.84
CA PHE A 84 1.06 -9.99 -4.70
C PHE A 84 1.37 -9.74 -6.19
N TRP A 85 1.83 -8.53 -6.53
CA TRP A 85 2.12 -8.16 -7.92
C TRP A 85 3.45 -8.70 -8.45
N ARG A 86 4.42 -9.02 -7.60
CA ARG A 86 5.71 -9.63 -8.02
C ARG A 86 5.55 -10.93 -8.81
N HIS A 87 4.43 -11.64 -8.63
CA HIS A 87 4.14 -12.88 -9.34
C HIS A 87 3.33 -12.69 -10.63
N THR A 88 3.04 -11.43 -11.00
CA THR A 88 2.27 -11.09 -12.19
C THR A 88 3.12 -10.35 -13.22
N ASP A 89 2.66 -10.30 -14.47
CA ASP A 89 3.29 -9.53 -15.57
C ASP A 89 3.32 -8.00 -15.33
N SER A 90 2.69 -7.52 -14.25
CA SER A 90 2.55 -6.10 -13.91
C SER A 90 3.13 -5.81 -12.53
N GLU A 91 4.44 -5.94 -12.40
CA GLU A 91 5.15 -5.72 -11.14
C GLU A 91 4.85 -4.34 -10.55
N LEU A 92 4.47 -4.34 -9.26
CA LEU A 92 4.38 -3.15 -8.43
C LEU A 92 5.68 -3.03 -7.64
N THR A 93 6.33 -1.87 -7.67
CA THR A 93 7.51 -1.56 -6.85
C THR A 93 7.17 -0.41 -5.90
N VAL A 94 7.35 -0.62 -4.59
CA VAL A 94 7.15 0.43 -3.59
C VAL A 94 8.51 0.96 -3.14
N VAL A 95 8.74 2.25 -3.34
CA VAL A 95 9.97 2.94 -2.95
C VAL A 95 9.65 3.92 -1.83
N VAL A 96 10.16 3.68 -0.63
CA VAL A 96 9.97 4.58 0.51
C VAL A 96 11.22 5.45 0.65
N GLU A 97 11.08 6.76 0.44
CA GLU A 97 12.19 7.72 0.47
C GLU A 97 12.52 8.08 1.92
N GLY A 98 13.66 7.57 2.41
CA GLY A 98 14.12 7.71 3.79
C GLY A 98 14.84 6.44 4.24
N ASP A 99 16.05 6.23 3.75
CA ASP A 99 16.91 5.12 4.18
C ASP A 99 17.53 5.45 5.56
N GLY A 100 17.00 4.82 6.60
CA GLY A 100 17.46 4.83 8.00
C GLY A 100 16.60 3.85 8.81
N PRO A 101 17.20 2.90 9.56
CA PRO A 101 17.04 1.48 9.28
C PRO A 101 15.58 1.00 9.33
N ALA A 102 15.13 0.59 8.14
CA ALA A 102 14.18 -0.48 7.90
C ALA A 102 14.77 -1.86 8.28
N ALA A 103 15.56 -1.95 9.37
CA ALA A 103 16.14 -3.21 9.86
C ALA A 103 15.14 -3.97 10.72
N ASP A 104 13.98 -4.28 10.12
CA ASP A 104 13.14 -5.42 10.49
C ASP A 104 12.25 -5.77 9.28
N LEU A 105 12.84 -5.76 8.08
CA LEU A 105 12.35 -6.59 6.97
C LEU A 105 12.93 -8.01 7.10
N GLY A 106 13.02 -8.49 8.34
CA GLY A 106 13.38 -9.85 8.71
C GLY A 106 12.12 -10.57 9.18
N ASP A 107 11.61 -11.43 8.32
CA ASP A 107 11.00 -12.72 8.67
C ASP A 107 10.02 -12.72 9.88
N GLY A 108 8.73 -12.58 9.56
CA GLY A 108 7.65 -13.03 10.42
C GLY A 108 6.55 -13.62 9.55
N PRO A 109 6.15 -14.89 9.73
CA PRO A 109 5.13 -15.51 8.88
C PRO A 109 3.82 -14.74 9.00
N GLY A 110 3.26 -14.33 7.86
CA GLY A 110 1.97 -13.67 7.81
C GLY A 110 0.91 -14.53 8.52
N PRO A 111 0.01 -13.93 9.34
CA PRO A 111 -1.08 -14.67 9.93
C PRO A 111 -2.08 -15.04 8.82
N ASP A 112 -2.03 -16.31 8.43
CA ASP A 112 -3.18 -17.13 8.07
C ASP A 112 -4.31 -16.41 7.30
N ALA A 113 -4.12 -16.25 5.99
CA ALA A 113 -5.23 -16.02 5.08
C ALA A 113 -5.73 -17.37 4.56
N GLY A 114 -6.56 -18.04 5.36
CA GLY A 114 -7.48 -19.07 4.90
C GLY A 114 -8.67 -19.19 5.85
N PRO A 115 -9.81 -19.81 5.45
CA PRO A 115 -10.15 -20.36 4.14
C PRO A 115 -11.55 -19.93 3.63
N GLY A 116 -11.84 -20.19 2.34
CA GLY A 116 -13.20 -20.59 1.92
C GLY A 116 -13.84 -19.80 0.79
N GLY A 117 -14.26 -20.52 -0.25
CA GLY A 117 -15.10 -20.02 -1.33
C GLY A 117 -15.14 -21.00 -2.50
N GLY A 118 -15.84 -22.13 -2.32
CA GLY A 118 -15.82 -23.25 -3.23
C GLY A 118 -16.32 -22.94 -4.64
N THR A 119 -15.62 -23.49 -5.64
CA THR A 119 -16.22 -23.73 -6.95
C THR A 119 -17.03 -25.01 -6.87
N THR A 120 -18.35 -24.88 -6.92
CA THR A 120 -19.21 -25.97 -7.41
C THR A 120 -19.95 -25.44 -8.63
N THR A 121 -19.76 -26.08 -9.78
CA THR A 121 -20.53 -25.86 -11.00
C THR A 121 -20.32 -27.06 -11.92
N PRO A 122 -21.35 -27.55 -12.62
CA PRO A 122 -22.72 -27.85 -12.19
C PRO A 122 -22.96 -29.37 -12.06
#